data_AF-A0A8H7EV60-F1
#
_entry.id   AF-A0A8H7EV60-F1
#
_cell.length_a   1.000
_cell.length_b   1.000
_cell.length_c   1.000
_cell.angle_alpha   90.00
_cell.angle_beta   90.00
_cell.angle_gamma   90.00
#
_symmetry.space_group_name_H-M   'P 1'
#
loop_
_entity.id
_entity.type
_entity.pdbx_description
1 polymer ?
#
loop_
_entity_poly.entity_id
_entity_poly.type
_entity_poly.pdbx_seq_one_letter_code
_entity_poly.pdbx_strand_id
1 'polypeptide(L)'
;MTVSPPKRIDMDSFLSHRPDVQELVAKNILTDPKIAPAIQQQRNELNKRQLEDKLRHKIDHRPSREELVEHNILKDSKVAPSLQSSQVALERSRLQDILTHKIHERPDVNKLVERGILTADEV
;
A
#
# COMPACT_ATOMS: atom_id res chain seq x y z
N MET A 1 36.21 -36.86 42.16
CA MET A 1 35.24 -36.09 41.37
C MET A 1 35.44 -34.61 41.69
N THR A 2 36.21 -33.89 40.88
CA THR A 2 36.51 -32.46 41.08
C THR A 2 35.38 -31.64 40.45
N VAL A 3 34.42 -31.22 41.28
CA VAL A 3 33.39 -30.26 40.86
C VAL A 3 34.05 -28.90 40.61
N SER A 4 34.02 -28.44 39.36
CA SER A 4 34.44 -27.07 39.00
C SER A 4 33.64 -26.04 39.81
N PRO A 5 34.27 -24.97 40.30
CA PRO A 5 33.56 -23.93 41.02
C PRO A 5 32.52 -23.24 40.12
N PRO A 6 31.39 -22.79 40.65
CA PRO A 6 30.38 -22.10 39.86
C PRO A 6 30.99 -20.84 39.23
N LYS A 7 30.83 -20.71 37.91
CA LYS A 7 31.30 -19.54 37.14
C LYS A 7 30.68 -18.28 37.73
N ARG A 8 31.49 -17.39 38.30
CA ARG A 8 31.03 -16.06 38.70
C ARG A 8 30.60 -15.33 37.44
N ILE A 9 29.34 -14.93 37.41
CA ILE A 9 28.78 -14.15 36.32
C ILE A 9 29.17 -12.70 36.63
N ASP A 10 29.95 -12.07 35.74
CA ASP A 10 30.40 -10.68 35.90
C ASP A 10 29.20 -9.73 35.64
N MET A 11 28.40 -9.48 36.67
CA MET A 11 27.16 -8.69 36.58
C MET A 11 27.38 -7.27 36.02
N ASP A 12 28.50 -6.64 36.38
CA ASP A 12 28.87 -5.31 35.91
C ASP A 12 29.05 -5.25 34.38
N SER A 13 29.51 -6.34 33.77
CA SER A 13 29.62 -6.47 32.32
C SER A 13 28.24 -6.50 31.66
N PHE A 14 27.26 -7.19 32.24
CA PHE A 14 25.88 -7.24 31.70
C PHE A 14 25.11 -5.94 31.89
N LEU A 15 25.35 -5.22 33.00
CA LEU A 15 24.70 -3.94 33.26
C LEU A 15 25.22 -2.83 32.34
N SER A 16 26.51 -2.85 31.99
CA SER A 16 27.08 -1.86 31.05
C SER A 16 26.57 -2.03 29.61
N HIS A 17 26.20 -3.25 29.22
CA HIS A 17 25.62 -3.55 27.91
C HIS A 17 24.08 -3.58 27.91
N ARG A 18 23.44 -3.05 28.95
CA ARG A 18 21.98 -3.05 29.07
C ARG A 18 21.35 -2.14 28.00
N PRO A 19 20.42 -2.66 27.16
CA PRO A 19 19.68 -1.84 26.20
C PRO A 19 18.84 -0.75 26.88
N ASP A 20 18.62 0.36 26.19
CA ASP A 20 17.74 1.41 26.67
C ASP A 20 16.27 0.93 26.73
N VAL A 21 15.49 1.53 27.64
CA VAL A 21 14.06 1.21 27.80
C VAL A 21 13.28 1.46 26.51
N GLN A 22 13.59 2.53 25.78
CA GLN A 22 12.93 2.83 24.50
C GLN A 22 13.25 1.78 23.44
N GLU A 23 14.48 1.27 23.43
CA GLU A 23 14.90 0.22 22.50
C GLU A 23 14.14 -1.09 22.75
N LEU A 24 13.94 -1.43 24.03
CA LEU A 24 13.15 -2.61 24.41
C LEU A 24 11.67 -2.49 24.00
N VAL A 25 11.11 -1.28 24.07
CA VAL A 25 9.74 -0.99 23.61
C VAL A 25 9.65 -1.10 22.08
N ALA A 26 10.60 -0.52 21.35
CA ALA A 26 10.65 -0.59 19.89
C ALA A 26 10.76 -2.04 19.38
N LYS A 27 11.50 -2.88 20.11
CA LYS A 27 11.63 -4.32 19.83
C LYS A 27 10.41 -5.15 20.30
N ASN A 28 9.37 -4.52 20.85
CA ASN A 28 8.20 -5.18 21.45
C ASN A 28 8.56 -6.17 22.57
N ILE A 29 9.70 -5.97 23.25
CA ILE A 29 10.12 -6.77 24.41
C ILE A 29 9.46 -6.24 25.68
N LEU A 30 9.47 -4.91 25.85
CA LEU A 30 8.80 -4.22 26.95
C LEU A 30 7.55 -3.52 26.42
N THR A 31 6.43 -3.68 27.11
CA THR A 31 5.22 -2.89 26.84
C THR A 31 5.40 -1.44 27.30
N ASP A 32 4.62 -0.52 26.73
CA ASP A 32 4.73 0.92 27.02
C ASP A 32 4.88 1.22 28.54
N PRO A 33 6.04 1.79 28.96
CA PRO A 33 6.41 1.95 30.37
C PRO A 33 5.54 2.98 31.10
N LYS A 34 4.72 3.74 30.36
CA LYS A 34 3.75 4.69 30.94
C LYS A 34 2.55 3.99 31.58
N ILE A 35 2.34 2.72 31.28
CA ILE A 35 1.18 1.95 31.72
C ILE A 35 1.59 1.06 32.89
N ALA A 36 0.79 1.11 33.97
CA ALA A 36 1.02 0.24 35.12
C ALA A 36 0.97 -1.25 34.72
N PRO A 37 1.91 -2.10 35.19
CA PRO A 37 1.97 -3.52 34.83
C PRO A 37 0.67 -4.30 35.02
N ALA A 38 -0.10 -3.97 36.06
CA ALA A 38 -1.36 -4.64 36.38
C ALA A 38 -2.45 -4.51 35.31
N ILE A 39 -2.45 -3.43 34.52
CA ILE A 39 -3.50 -3.15 33.51
C ILE A 39 -3.03 -3.38 32.06
N GLN A 40 -1.75 -3.71 31.85
CA GLN A 40 -1.19 -3.91 30.52
C GLN A 40 -1.93 -5.01 29.74
N GLN A 41 -2.23 -6.13 30.40
CA GLN A 41 -2.98 -7.22 29.79
C GLN A 41 -4.38 -6.78 29.35
N GLN A 42 -5.14 -6.14 30.24
CA GLN A 42 -6.51 -5.69 29.94
C GLN A 42 -6.54 -4.68 28.79
N ARG A 43 -5.57 -3.76 28.74
CA ARG A 43 -5.43 -2.82 27.61
C ARG A 43 -5.16 -3.56 26.30
N ASN A 44 -4.26 -4.55 26.30
CA ASN A 44 -3.96 -5.32 25.10
C ASN A 44 -5.17 -6.11 24.61
N GLU A 45 -5.91 -6.73 25.52
CA GLU A 45 -7.16 -7.41 25.21
C GLU A 45 -8.22 -6.46 24.63
N LEU A 46 -8.38 -5.28 25.21
CA LEU A 46 -9.28 -4.24 24.69
C LEU A 46 -8.87 -3.81 23.27
N ASN A 47 -7.59 -3.51 23.07
CA ASN A 47 -7.07 -3.12 21.76
C ASN A 47 -7.29 -4.22 20.71
N LYS A 48 -7.10 -5.49 21.11
CA LYS A 48 -7.36 -6.64 20.24
C LYS A 48 -8.84 -6.72 19.87
N ARG A 49 -9.76 -6.64 20.84
CA ARG A 49 -11.21 -6.66 20.57
C ARG A 49 -11.64 -5.51 19.66
N GLN A 50 -11.17 -4.29 19.94
CA GLN A 50 -11.44 -3.14 19.08
C GLN A 50 -10.94 -3.34 17.64
N LEU A 51 -9.77 -3.97 17.46
CA LEU A 51 -9.24 -4.29 16.15
C LEU A 51 -10.07 -5.39 15.46
N GLU A 52 -10.49 -6.42 16.20
CA GLU A 52 -11.36 -7.49 15.71
C GLU A 52 -12.70 -6.94 15.21
N ASP A 53 -13.35 -6.08 15.99
CA ASP A 53 -14.62 -5.45 15.63
C ASP A 53 -14.49 -4.58 14.37
N LYS A 54 -13.42 -3.75 14.31
CA LYS A 54 -13.11 -2.94 13.12
C LYS A 54 -12.85 -3.80 11.89
N LEU A 55 -12.15 -4.92 12.05
CA LEU A 55 -11.84 -5.82 10.95
C LEU A 55 -13.09 -6.54 10.45
N ARG A 56 -13.93 -7.04 11.36
CA ARG A 56 -15.24 -7.64 11.02
C ARG A 56 -16.07 -6.69 10.17
N HIS A 57 -16.24 -5.45 10.64
CA HIS A 57 -16.99 -4.43 9.90
C HIS A 57 -16.42 -4.18 8.49
N LYS A 58 -15.08 -4.10 8.34
CA LYS A 58 -14.43 -3.92 7.04
C LYS A 58 -14.55 -5.12 6.10
N ILE A 59 -14.57 -6.33 6.65
CA ILE A 59 -14.75 -7.56 5.88
C ILE A 59 -16.19 -7.64 5.37
N ASP A 60 -17.17 -7.30 6.21
CA ASP A 60 -18.59 -7.31 5.85
C ASP A 60 -18.92 -6.30 4.73
N HIS A 61 -18.23 -5.15 4.72
CA HIS A 61 -18.40 -4.08 3.71
C HIS A 61 -17.29 -4.09 2.65
N ARG A 62 -16.64 -5.24 2.44
CA ARG A 62 -15.56 -5.34 1.46
C ARG A 62 -16.13 -5.21 0.03
N PRO A 63 -15.66 -4.23 -0.77
CA PRO A 63 -16.11 -4.09 -2.15
C PRO A 63 -15.67 -5.28 -3.00
N SER A 64 -16.49 -5.61 -3.98
CA SER A 64 -16.22 -6.61 -5.01
C SER A 64 -15.09 -6.16 -5.95
N ARG A 65 -14.53 -7.10 -6.71
CA ARG A 65 -13.49 -6.76 -7.71
C ARG A 65 -14.08 -5.86 -8.80
N GLU A 66 -15.32 -6.11 -9.17
CA GLU A 66 -16.06 -5.42 -10.22
C GLU A 66 -16.24 -3.94 -9.87
N GLU A 67 -16.69 -3.63 -8.64
CA GLU A 67 -16.79 -2.25 -8.15
C GLU A 67 -15.43 -1.54 -8.15
N LEU A 68 -14.35 -2.23 -7.77
CA LEU A 68 -13.00 -1.65 -7.79
C LEU A 68 -12.50 -1.35 -9.22
N VAL A 69 -12.93 -2.14 -10.21
CA VAL A 69 -12.64 -1.91 -11.63
C VAL A 69 -13.46 -0.72 -12.15
N GLU A 70 -14.75 -0.67 -11.80
CA GLU A 70 -15.64 0.44 -12.17
C GLU A 70 -15.13 1.79 -11.65
N HIS A 71 -14.66 1.82 -10.39
CA HIS A 71 -14.02 2.99 -9.80
C HIS A 71 -12.57 3.23 -10.28
N ASN A 72 -12.08 2.44 -11.23
CA ASN A 72 -10.73 2.54 -11.83
C ASN A 72 -9.58 2.44 -10.80
N ILE A 73 -9.85 1.77 -9.67
CA ILE A 73 -8.84 1.44 -8.65
C ILE A 73 -8.03 0.22 -9.12
N LEU A 74 -8.72 -0.83 -9.58
CA LEU A 74 -8.11 -1.98 -10.23
C LEU A 74 -8.23 -1.85 -11.75
N LYS A 75 -7.25 -2.39 -12.47
CA LYS A 75 -7.32 -2.52 -13.92
C LYS A 75 -8.04 -3.81 -14.29
N ASP A 76 -8.92 -3.75 -15.28
CA ASP A 76 -9.51 -4.97 -15.81
C ASP A 76 -8.52 -5.70 -16.71
N SER A 77 -7.65 -6.47 -16.08
CA SER A 77 -6.66 -7.29 -16.77
C SER A 77 -6.77 -8.74 -16.34
N LYS A 78 -6.63 -9.63 -17.33
CA LYS A 78 -6.50 -11.09 -17.15
C LYS A 78 -5.04 -11.52 -16.94
N VAL A 79 -4.10 -10.58 -16.92
CA VAL A 79 -2.67 -10.83 -16.78
C VAL A 79 -2.30 -10.89 -15.29
N ALA A 80 -1.24 -11.65 -14.97
CA ALA A 80 -0.71 -11.78 -13.63
C ALA A 80 -0.44 -10.41 -12.97
N PRO A 81 -0.65 -10.24 -11.65
CA PRO A 81 -0.52 -8.95 -10.96
C PRO A 81 0.83 -8.26 -11.17
N SER A 82 1.92 -9.03 -11.28
CA SER A 82 3.27 -8.51 -11.50
C SER A 82 3.47 -7.84 -12.87
N LEU A 83 2.66 -8.18 -13.87
CA LEU A 83 2.79 -7.70 -15.25
C LEU A 83 1.73 -6.64 -15.61
N GLN A 84 0.78 -6.34 -14.72
CA GLN A 84 -0.28 -5.37 -15.01
C GLN A 84 0.30 -3.96 -15.24
N SER A 85 1.35 -3.60 -14.48
CA SER A 85 2.02 -2.30 -14.64
C SER A 85 2.69 -2.16 -16.01
N SER A 86 3.39 -3.20 -16.48
CA SER A 86 4.04 -3.20 -17.79
C SER A 86 3.04 -3.24 -18.93
N GLN A 87 1.93 -3.98 -18.79
CA GLN A 87 0.83 -3.97 -19.74
C GLN A 87 0.25 -2.56 -19.91
N VAL A 88 -0.11 -1.89 -18.80
CA VAL A 88 -0.70 -0.53 -18.85
C VAL A 88 0.26 0.47 -19.47
N ALA A 89 1.56 0.38 -19.14
CA ALA A 89 2.57 1.25 -19.73
C ALA A 89 2.68 1.05 -21.25
N LEU A 90 2.66 -0.20 -21.71
CA LEU A 90 2.70 -0.55 -23.14
C LEU A 90 1.44 -0.07 -23.88
N GLU A 91 0.26 -0.31 -23.31
CA GLU A 91 -1.02 0.16 -23.86
C GLU A 91 -1.03 1.68 -24.00
N ARG A 92 -0.57 2.40 -22.97
CA ARG A 92 -0.46 3.87 -23.00
C ARG A 92 0.48 4.34 -24.10
N SER A 93 1.66 3.73 -24.24
CA SER A 93 2.62 4.08 -25.31
C SER A 93 2.00 3.88 -26.69
N ARG A 94 1.37 2.73 -26.92
CA ARG A 94 0.70 2.43 -28.21
C ARG A 94 -0.40 3.44 -28.52
N LEU A 95 -1.23 3.78 -27.53
CA LEU A 95 -2.28 4.79 -27.70
C LEU A 95 -1.69 6.16 -28.02
N GLN A 96 -0.60 6.54 -27.37
CA GLN A 96 0.10 7.79 -27.65
C GLN A 96 0.62 7.83 -29.09
N ASP A 97 1.24 6.76 -29.57
CA ASP A 97 1.76 6.68 -30.94
C ASP A 97 0.64 6.78 -31.98
N ILE A 98 -0.46 6.05 -31.76
CA ILE A 98 -1.65 6.09 -32.64
C ILE A 98 -2.28 7.49 -32.64
N LEU A 99 -2.44 8.10 -31.47
CA LEU A 99 -3.02 9.44 -31.35
C LEU A 99 -2.12 10.47 -32.03
N THR A 100 -0.81 10.34 -31.85
CA THR A 100 0.18 11.20 -32.50
C THR A 100 0.00 11.14 -34.01
N HIS A 101 -0.04 9.96 -34.61
CA HIS A 101 -0.28 9.82 -36.05
C HIS A 101 -1.60 10.47 -36.50
N LYS A 102 -2.71 10.22 -35.79
CA LYS A 102 -4.03 10.79 -36.14
C LYS A 102 -4.07 12.32 -36.04
N ILE A 103 -3.31 12.90 -35.12
CA ILE A 103 -3.19 14.36 -34.99
C ILE A 103 -2.39 14.94 -36.16
N HIS A 104 -1.35 14.25 -36.64
CA HIS A 104 -0.59 14.70 -37.81
C HIS A 104 -1.43 14.68 -39.09
N GLU A 105 -2.33 13.70 -39.24
CA GLU A 105 -3.25 13.59 -40.38
C GLU A 105 -4.53 14.41 -40.24
N ARG A 106 -4.61 15.30 -39.24
CA ARG A 106 -5.81 16.09 -38.98
C ARG A 106 -6.17 16.93 -40.22
N PRO A 107 -7.39 16.79 -40.78
CA PRO A 107 -7.81 17.59 -41.92
C PRO A 107 -7.87 19.09 -41.59
N ASP A 108 -7.44 19.90 -42.55
CA ASP A 108 -7.56 21.35 -42.49
C ASP A 108 -9.02 21.81 -42.54
N VAL A 109 -9.29 23.00 -42.01
CA VAL A 109 -10.65 23.59 -41.94
C VAL A 109 -11.32 23.64 -43.32
N ASN A 110 -10.59 24.02 -44.36
CA ASN A 110 -11.11 24.07 -45.73
C ASN A 110 -11.62 22.70 -46.22
N LYS A 111 -10.90 21.61 -45.88
CA LYS A 111 -11.31 20.23 -46.23
C LYS A 111 -12.57 19.81 -45.48
N LEU A 112 -12.87 20.41 -44.33
CA LEU A 112 -14.12 20.15 -43.58
C LEU A 112 -15.31 20.89 -44.19
N VAL A 113 -15.09 22.12 -44.70
CA VAL A 113 -16.11 22.89 -45.44
C VAL A 113 -16.47 22.19 -46.76
N GLU A 114 -15.48 21.72 -47.52
CA GLU A 114 -15.70 20.95 -48.76
C GLU A 114 -16.52 19.67 -48.52
N ARG A 115 -16.34 19.05 -47.36
CA ARG A 115 -17.10 17.86 -46.94
C ARG A 115 -18.49 18.18 -46.37
N GLY A 116 -18.87 19.46 -46.30
CA GLY A 116 -20.15 19.91 -45.75
C GLY A 116 -20.30 19.69 -44.24
N ILE A 117 -19.19 19.49 -43.52
CA ILE A 117 -19.18 19.31 -42.06
C ILE A 117 -19.20 20.65 -41.34
N LEU A 118 -18.53 21.67 -41.92
CA LEU A 118 -18.46 23.03 -41.40
C LEU A 118 -19.10 23.97 -42.42
N THR A 119 -19.84 24.98 -41.97
CA THR A 119 -20.37 26.02 -42.87
C THR A 119 -19.33 27.10 -43.13
N ALA A 120 -19.42 27.79 -44.27
CA ALA A 120 -18.45 28.84 -44.63
C ALA A 120 -18.50 30.07 -43.70
N ASP A 121 -19.62 30.26 -42.99
CA ASP A 121 -19.81 31.32 -42.00
C ASP A 121 -19.20 30.98 -40.63
N GLU A 122 -18.84 29.71 -40.39
CA GLU A 122 -18.24 29.21 -39.15
C GLU A 122 -16.71 29.09 -39.21
N VAL A 123 -16.08 29.57 -40.29
CA VAL A 123 -14.61 29.58 -40.51
C VAL A 123 -13.98 30.88 -40.03
#